data_AF-A0A1H7DZR4-F1
#
_entry.id   AF-A0A1H7DZR4-F1
#
_cell.length_a   1.000
_cell.length_b   1.000
_cell.length_c   1.000
_cell.angle_alpha   90.00
_cell.angle_beta   90.00
_cell.angle_gamma   90.00
#
_symmetry.space_group_name_H-M   'P 1'
#
loop_
_entity.id
_entity.type
_entity.pdbx_description
1 polymer ?
#
loop_
_entity_poly.entity_id
_entity_poly.type
_entity_poly.pdbx_seq_one_letter_code
_entity_poly.pdbx_strand_id
1 'polypeptide(L)'
;MKLSHHVILKLSVVLLLGLIVTPAHADVGGIATAVLDELKALVAPAILLGVIWLGVLIMTGRGTLITFLTFCVGIVIVTSGGFF
;
A
#
# COMPACT_ATOMS: atom_id res chain seq x y z
N MET A 1 28.28 34.33 -23.92
CA MET A 1 27.00 34.10 -24.63
C MET A 1 25.93 34.95 -23.96
N LYS A 2 25.41 36.00 -24.62
CA LYS A 2 24.29 36.80 -24.10
C LYS A 2 23.00 36.03 -24.38
N LEU A 3 22.55 35.23 -23.41
CA LEU A 3 21.25 34.57 -23.47
C LEU A 3 20.19 35.67 -23.54
N SER A 4 19.57 35.86 -24.70
CA SER A 4 18.61 36.94 -24.93
C SER A 4 17.41 36.75 -23.99
N HIS A 5 17.03 37.80 -23.27
CA HIS A 5 15.94 37.82 -22.29
C HIS A 5 14.64 37.18 -22.80
N HIS A 6 14.39 37.27 -24.12
CA HIS A 6 13.24 36.67 -24.79
C HIS A 6 13.25 35.13 -24.76
N VAL A 7 14.43 34.51 -24.81
CA VAL A 7 14.58 33.05 -24.76
C VAL A 7 14.26 32.54 -23.37
N ILE A 8 14.71 33.25 -22.34
CA ILE A 8 14.45 32.93 -20.93
C ILE A 8 12.94 32.99 -20.66
N LEU A 9 12.28 34.06 -21.10
CA LEU A 9 10.85 34.26 -20.92
C LEU A 9 10.02 33.17 -21.61
N LYS A 10 10.38 32.80 -22.85
CA LYS A 10 9.71 31.71 -23.56
C LYS A 10 9.90 30.36 -22.85
N LEU A 11 11.10 30.08 -22.35
CA LEU A 11 11.37 28.85 -21.61
C LEU A 11 10.55 28.79 -20.31
N SER A 12 10.47 29.90 -19.57
CA SER A 12 9.66 30.00 -18.34
C SER A 12 8.16 29.80 -18.61
N VAL A 13 7.65 30.35 -19.71
CA VAL A 13 6.24 30.18 -20.11
C VAL A 13 5.96 28.72 -20.48
N VAL A 14 6.84 28.07 -21.24
CA VAL A 14 6.70 26.64 -21.58
C VAL A 14 6.77 25.77 -20.33
N LEU A 15 7.67 26.08 -19.39
CA LEU A 15 7.78 25.35 -18.12
C LEU A 15 6.49 25.50 -17.28
N LEU A 16 5.93 26.72 -17.24
CA LEU A 16 4.70 27.01 -16.51
C LEU A 16 3.49 26.31 -17.15
N LEU A 17 3.36 26.36 -18.47
CA LEU A 17 2.31 25.63 -19.19
C LEU A 17 2.46 24.10 -19.03
N GLY A 18 3.69 23.58 -19.06
CA GLY A 18 3.96 22.17 -18.77
C GLY A 18 3.54 21.77 -17.35
N LEU A 19 3.81 22.63 -16.36
CA LEU A 19 3.43 22.42 -14.96
C LEU A 19 1.90 22.49 -14.74
N ILE A 20 1.19 23.32 -15.52
CA ILE A 20 -0.27 23.45 -15.46
C ILE A 20 -0.96 22.26 -16.16
N VAL A 21 -0.42 21.81 -17.30
CA VAL A 21 -1.00 20.71 -18.10
C VAL A 21 -0.69 19.33 -17.49
N THR A 22 0.44 19.21 -16.80
CA THR A 22 0.78 18.01 -16.03
C THR A 22 0.99 18.40 -14.57
N PRO A 23 0.00 18.21 -13.68
CA PRO A 23 0.26 18.24 -12.26
C PRO A 23 1.17 17.04 -11.96
N ALA A 24 2.49 17.25 -12.03
CA ALA A 24 3.50 16.24 -11.71
C ALA A 24 3.51 15.87 -10.23
N HIS A 25 2.71 16.57 -9.42
CA HIS A 25 2.25 16.08 -8.13
C HIS A 25 1.03 15.18 -8.39
N ALA A 26 1.26 13.94 -8.82
CA ALA A 26 0.36 12.90 -8.34
C ALA A 26 0.33 13.07 -6.82
N ASP A 27 -0.84 13.17 -6.21
CA ASP A 27 -0.96 13.26 -4.76
C ASP A 27 -0.45 11.95 -4.15
N VAL A 28 0.87 11.81 -4.06
CA VAL A 28 1.56 10.61 -3.58
C VAL A 28 1.11 10.32 -2.15
N GLY A 29 0.80 11.37 -1.39
CA GLY A 29 0.17 11.26 -0.08
C GLY A 29 -1.21 10.59 -0.18
N GLY A 30 -2.12 11.16 -0.97
CA GLY A 30 -3.46 10.61 -1.19
C GLY A 30 -3.48 9.19 -1.76
N ILE A 31 -2.58 8.88 -2.69
CA ILE A 31 -2.43 7.52 -3.26
C ILE A 31 -1.87 6.56 -2.22
N ALA A 32 -0.85 6.96 -1.45
CA ALA A 32 -0.30 6.11 -0.39
C ALA A 32 -1.33 5.82 0.71
N THR A 33 -2.14 6.81 1.09
CA THR A 33 -3.23 6.60 2.05
C THR A 33 -4.32 5.70 1.49
N ALA A 34 -4.70 5.87 0.22
CA ALA A 34 -5.71 5.03 -0.42
C ALA A 34 -5.23 3.58 -0.52
N VAL A 35 -3.99 3.35 -0.96
CA VAL A 35 -3.39 2.01 -1.02
C VAL A 35 -3.30 1.40 0.38
N LEU A 36 -2.89 2.16 1.39
CA LEU A 36 -2.83 1.67 2.76
C LEU A 36 -4.22 1.30 3.31
N ASP A 37 -5.25 2.07 3.00
CA ASP A 37 -6.62 1.79 3.44
C ASP A 37 -7.19 0.54 2.75
N GLU A 38 -6.95 0.37 1.45
CA GLU A 38 -7.29 -0.86 0.72
C GLU A 38 -6.55 -2.08 1.29
N LEU A 39 -5.26 -1.93 1.59
CA LEU A 39 -4.45 -3.00 2.18
C LEU A 39 -4.94 -3.39 3.58
N LYS A 40 -5.37 -2.41 4.39
CA LYS A 40 -6.01 -2.65 5.68
C LYS A 40 -7.37 -3.32 5.53
N ALA A 41 -8.16 -2.96 4.52
CA ALA A 41 -9.45 -3.59 4.26
C ALA A 41 -9.30 -5.09 3.93
N LEU A 42 -8.19 -5.48 3.30
CA LEU A 42 -7.84 -6.87 2.97
C LEU A 42 -7.41 -7.73 4.18
N VAL A 43 -7.02 -7.10 5.30
CA VAL A 43 -6.56 -7.81 6.50
C VAL A 43 -7.65 -8.71 7.09
N ALA A 44 -8.87 -8.20 7.26
CA ALA A 44 -9.95 -8.96 7.88
C ALA A 44 -10.37 -10.19 7.06
N PRO A 45 -10.57 -10.10 5.73
CA PRO A 45 -10.78 -11.28 4.87
C PRO A 45 -9.65 -12.31 4.93
N ALA A 46 -8.38 -11.86 4.99
CA ALA A 46 -7.23 -12.76 5.06
C ALA A 46 -7.19 -13.54 6.37
N ILE A 47 -7.47 -12.88 7.50
CA ILE A 47 -7.59 -13.53 8.81
C ILE A 47 -8.72 -14.57 8.80
N LEU A 48 -9.89 -14.22 8.23
CA LEU A 48 -11.03 -15.15 8.10
C LEU A 48 -10.67 -16.41 7.31
N LEU A 49 -10.00 -16.27 6.17
CA LEU A 49 -9.52 -17.40 5.37
C LEU A 49 -8.55 -18.28 6.17
N GLY A 50 -7.64 -17.65 6.91
CA GLY A 50 -6.71 -18.34 7.80
C GLY A 50 -7.42 -19.14 8.91
N VAL A 51 -8.46 -18.57 9.52
CA VAL A 51 -9.29 -19.25 10.53
C VAL A 51 -9.99 -20.47 9.93
N ILE A 52 -10.58 -20.33 8.73
CA ILE A 52 -11.26 -21.43 8.03
C ILE A 52 -10.25 -22.55 7.75
N TRP A 53 -9.07 -22.22 7.24
CA TRP A 53 -8.02 -23.19 6.94
C TRP A 53 -7.51 -23.91 8.19
N LEU A 54 -7.34 -23.19 9.29
CA LEU A 54 -6.98 -23.76 10.57
C LEU A 54 -8.06 -24.74 11.08
N GLY A 55 -9.33 -24.40 10.93
CA GLY A 55 -10.45 -25.30 11.22
C GLY A 55 -10.39 -26.61 10.42
N VAL A 56 -10.10 -26.52 9.12
CA VAL A 56 -9.93 -27.70 8.25
C VAL A 56 -8.75 -28.57 8.70
N LEU A 57 -7.62 -27.98 9.07
CA LEU A 57 -6.46 -28.70 9.59
C LEU A 57 -6.81 -29.46 10.88
N ILE A 58 -7.53 -28.83 11.80
CA ILE A 58 -7.96 -29.46 13.05
C ILE A 58 -8.95 -30.61 12.77
N MET A 59 -9.96 -30.39 11.92
CA MET A 59 -10.95 -31.43 11.57
C MET A 59 -10.34 -32.64 10.87
N THR A 60 -9.28 -32.43 10.08
CA THR A 60 -8.56 -33.50 9.37
C THR A 60 -7.49 -34.18 10.22
N GLY A 61 -7.35 -33.82 11.50
CA GLY A 61 -6.33 -34.36 12.42
C GLY A 61 -4.90 -33.95 12.06
N ARG A 62 -4.73 -32.96 11.18
CA ARG A 62 -3.45 -32.42 10.71
C ARG A 62 -3.04 -31.13 11.42
N GLY A 63 -3.94 -30.56 12.21
CA GLY A 63 -3.70 -29.39 13.05
C GLY A 63 -2.97 -29.79 14.33
N THR A 64 -1.82 -29.19 14.56
CA THR A 64 -1.05 -29.34 15.81
C THR A 64 -1.21 -28.10 16.67
N LEU A 65 -0.93 -28.21 17.98
CA LEU A 65 -0.89 -27.05 18.89
C LEU A 65 0.04 -25.95 18.35
N ILE A 66 1.17 -26.35 17.74
CA ILE A 66 2.13 -25.43 17.13
C ILE A 66 1.48 -24.66 15.98
N THR A 67 0.71 -25.31 15.10
CA THR A 67 0.03 -24.61 13.99
C THR A 67 -0.99 -23.58 14.46
N PHE A 68 -1.70 -23.87 15.55
CA PHE A 68 -2.62 -22.92 16.18
C PHE A 68 -1.88 -21.71 16.76
N LEU A 69 -0.81 -21.95 17.51
CA LEU A 69 -0.01 -20.89 18.11
C LEU A 69 0.65 -20.00 17.05
N THR A 70 1.20 -20.58 15.98
CA THR A 70 1.78 -19.81 14.87
C THR A 70 0.73 -18.93 14.18
N PHE A 71 -0.50 -19.42 14.06
CA PHE A 71 -1.60 -18.65 13.49
C PHE A 71 -1.98 -17.46 14.40
N CYS A 72 -2.11 -17.68 15.71
CA CYS A 72 -2.37 -16.61 16.67
C CYS A 72 -1.28 -15.52 16.65
N VAL A 73 0.00 -15.92 16.60
CA VAL A 73 1.12 -14.97 16.47
C VAL A 73 1.00 -14.18 15.17
N GLY A 74 0.66 -14.83 14.06
CA GLY A 74 0.38 -14.17 12.78
C GLY A 74 -0.72 -13.12 12.87
N ILE A 75 -1.84 -13.41 13.55
CA ILE A 75 -2.92 -12.44 13.77
C ILE A 75 -2.41 -11.22 14.55
N VAL A 76 -1.63 -11.43 15.62
CA VAL A 76 -1.11 -10.33 16.45
C VAL A 76 -0.17 -9.42 15.64
N ILE A 77 0.70 -9.99 14.80
CA ILE A 77 1.60 -9.22 13.93
C ILE A 77 0.80 -8.38 12.93
N VAL A 78 -0.16 -8.99 12.24
CA VAL A 78 -0.98 -8.30 11.23
C VAL A 78 -1.83 -7.19 11.87
N THR A 79 -2.44 -7.45 13.03
CA THR A 79 -3.28 -6.46 13.73
C THR A 79 -2.50 -5.31 14.38
N SER A 80 -1.21 -5.51 14.70
CA SER A 80 -0.31 -4.47 15.20
C SER A 80 0.27 -3.58 14.09
N GLY A 81 -0.11 -3.79 12.83
CA GLY A 81 0.40 -3.02 11.68
C GLY A 81 1.78 -3.50 11.20
N GLY A 82 2.24 -4.67 11.67
CA GLY A 82 3.40 -5.34 11.11
C GLY A 82 3.08 -5.87 9.71
N PHE A 83 3.26 -5.02 8.70
CA PHE A 83 3.31 -5.44 7.31
C PHE A 83 4.71 -5.93 6.98
N PHE A 84 4.83 -7.16 6.49
CA PHE A 84 6.00 -7.62 5.72
C PHE A 84 5.87 -7.15 4.28
#